data_AF-A0A662PTT6-F1
#
_entry.id   AF-A0A662PTT6-F1
#
_cell.length_a   1.000
_cell.length_b   1.000
_cell.length_c   1.000
_cell.angle_alpha   90.00
_cell.angle_beta   90.00
_cell.angle_gamma   90.00
#
_symmetry.space_group_name_H-M   'P 1'
#
loop_
_entity.id
_entity.type
_entity.pdbx_description
1 polymer ?
#
loop_
_entity_poly.entity_id
_entity_poly.type
_entity_poly.pdbx_seq_one_letter_code
_entity_poly.pdbx_strand_id
1 'polypeptide(L)' 'MREKRLRSLSDILRKKYEVLERYLSELRRELDLKLVILFGSLARGDWKESSDIDLLI' A
#
# COMPACT_ATOMS: atom_id res chain seq x y z
N MET A 1 -23.49 12.75 -0.42
CA MET A 1 -22.66 12.12 0.65
C MET A 1 -21.76 10.98 0.14
N ARG A 2 -22.22 10.03 -0.69
CA ARG A 2 -21.40 8.91 -1.20
C ARG A 2 -20.14 9.33 -1.98
N GLU A 3 -20.24 10.35 -2.82
CA GLU A 3 -19.14 10.78 -3.69
C GLU A 3 -17.93 11.35 -2.92
N LYS A 4 -18.18 12.09 -1.83
CA LYS A 4 -17.13 12.65 -0.96
C LYS A 4 -16.33 11.56 -0.23
N ARG A 5 -17.01 10.47 0.14
CA ARG A 5 -16.39 9.29 0.81
C ARG A 5 -15.53 8.47 -0.15
N LEU A 6 -15.94 8.34 -1.41
CA LEU A 6 -15.15 7.65 -2.44
C LEU A 6 -13.85 8.40 -2.73
N ARG A 7 -13.90 9.74 -2.81
CA ARG A 7 -12.70 10.57 -2.95
C ARG A 7 -11.75 10.38 -1.76
N SER A 8 -12.26 10.43 -0.51
CA SER A 8 -11.40 10.25 0.66
C SER A 8 -10.72 8.88 0.73
N LEU A 9 -11.43 7.80 0.39
CA LEU A 9 -10.86 6.46 0.29
C LEU A 9 -9.76 6.37 -0.77
N SER A 10 -9.98 7.01 -1.94
CA SER A 10 -8.96 7.06 -2.99
C SER A 10 -7.71 7.85 -2.56
N ASP A 11 -7.88 8.90 -1.76
CA ASP A 11 -6.77 9.71 -1.26
C ASP A 11 -5.95 8.95 -0.20
N ILE A 12 -6.60 8.20 0.67
CA ILE A 12 -5.93 7.35 1.67
C ILE A 12 -5.12 6.26 0.98
N LEU A 13 -5.73 5.61 -0.02
CA LEU A 13 -5.07 4.59 -0.81
C LEU A 13 -3.84 5.16 -1.54
N ARG A 14 -3.97 6.34 -2.15
CA ARG A 14 -2.84 7.04 -2.78
C ARG A 14 -1.70 7.28 -1.80
N LYS A 15 -1.99 7.83 -0.62
CA LYS A 15 -0.97 8.06 0.43
C LYS A 15 -0.28 6.78 0.87
N LYS A 16 -1.04 5.68 1.01
CA LYS A 16 -0.49 4.35 1.33
C LYS A 16 0.49 3.88 0.26
N TYR A 17 0.18 4.05 -1.02
CA TYR A 17 1.09 3.71 -2.12
C TYR A 17 2.32 4.61 -2.17
N GLU A 18 2.19 5.91 -1.94
CA GLU A 18 3.35 6.84 -1.88
C GLU A 18 4.35 6.43 -0.77
N VAL A 19 3.85 6.06 0.40
CA VAL A 19 4.68 5.55 1.50
C VAL A 19 5.34 4.22 1.13
N LEU A 20 4.59 3.31 0.49
CA LEU A 20 5.11 2.03 0.02
C LEU A 20 6.25 2.21 -1.00
N GLU A 21 6.06 3.07 -2.00
CA GLU A 21 7.09 3.35 -3.02
C GLU A 21 8.37 3.88 -2.38
N ARG A 22 8.25 4.80 -1.42
CA ARG A 22 9.39 5.32 -0.67
C ARG A 22 10.11 4.21 0.09
N TYR A 23 9.37 3.40 0.84
CA TYR A 23 9.94 2.29 1.62
C TYR A 23 10.69 1.30 0.72
N LEU A 24 10.10 0.88 -0.40
CA LEU A 24 10.75 -0.04 -1.34
C LEU A 24 11.97 0.58 -2.01
N SER A 25 11.96 1.88 -2.28
CA SER A 25 13.13 2.59 -2.81
C SER A 25 14.30 2.62 -1.82
N GLU A 26 14.02 2.81 -0.53
CA GLU A 26 15.03 2.78 0.53
C GLU A 26 15.58 1.35 0.67
N LEU A 27 14.70 0.35 0.73
CA LEU A 27 15.08 -1.06 0.86
C LEU A 27 15.96 -1.56 -0.30
N ARG A 28 15.65 -1.16 -1.55
CA ARG A 28 16.43 -1.53 -2.75
C ARG A 28 17.86 -0.97 -2.75
N ARG A 29 18.13 0.09 -1.98
CA ARG A 29 19.49 0.65 -1.84
C ARG A 29 20.31 -0.12 -0.82
N GLU A 30 19.65 -0.71 0.18
CA GLU A 30 20.28 -1.39 1.31
C GLU A 30 20.44 -2.89 1.06
N LEU A 31 19.55 -3.49 0.27
CA LEU A 31 19.48 -4.94 0.04
C LEU A 31 19.50 -5.26 -1.46
N ASP A 32 20.11 -6.40 -1.83
CA ASP A 32 19.93 -7.04 -3.15
C ASP A 32 18.54 -7.70 -3.23
N LEU A 33 17.53 -6.86 -3.41
CA LEU A 33 16.13 -7.21 -3.37
C LEU A 33 15.73 -8.08 -4.57
N LYS A 34 15.43 -9.36 -4.31
CA LYS A 34 15.07 -10.34 -5.36
C LYS A 34 13.58 -10.33 -5.70
N LEU A 35 12.72 -10.19 -4.69
CA LEU A 35 11.28 -10.28 -4.84
C LEU A 35 10.58 -9.48 -3.75
N VAL A 36 9.44 -8.89 -4.07
CA VAL A 36 8.52 -8.32 -3.10
C VAL A 36 7.12 -8.75 -3.49
N ILE A 37 6.36 -9.31 -2.55
CA ILE A 37 4.99 -9.77 -2.78
C ILE A 37 4.04 -8.96 -1.90
N LEU A 38 3.09 -8.27 -2.53
CA LEU A 38 1.94 -7.70 -1.85
C LEU A 38 0.92 -8.81 -1.57
N PHE A 39 0.52 -8.97 -0.31
CA PHE A 39 -0.51 -9.93 0.07
C PHE A 39 -1.53 -9.26 1.00
N GLY A 40 -2.38 -10.07 1.65
CA GLY A 40 -3.34 -9.55 2.62
C GLY A 40 -4.53 -8.82 2.00
N SER A 41 -5.17 -7.97 2.81
CA SER A 41 -6.49 -7.39 2.46
C SER A 41 -6.44 -6.42 1.28
N LEU A 42 -5.32 -5.69 1.15
CA LEU A 42 -5.10 -4.79 0.03
C LEU A 42 -5.01 -5.54 -1.29
N ALA A 43 -4.26 -6.65 -1.33
CA ALA A 43 -4.15 -7.51 -2.51
C ALA A 43 -5.48 -8.16 -2.92
N ARG A 44 -6.33 -8.50 -1.95
CA ARG A 44 -7.65 -9.11 -2.20
C ARG A 44 -8.74 -8.11 -2.58
N GLY A 45 -8.51 -6.81 -2.37
CA GLY A 45 -9.50 -5.76 -2.61
C GLY A 45 -10.57 -5.64 -1.52
N ASP A 46 -10.43 -6.35 -0.40
CA ASP A 46 -11.33 -6.31 0.77
C ASP A 46 -10.80 -5.42 1.92
N TRP A 47 -9.88 -4.51 1.59
CA TRP A 47 -9.26 -3.59 2.54
C TRP A 47 -10.23 -2.57 3.14
N LYS A 48 -9.91 -2.13 4.35
CA LYS A 48 -10.61 -1.08 5.10
C LYS A 48 -9.68 0.10 5.32
N GLU A 49 -10.22 1.24 5.69
CA GLU A 49 -9.44 2.46 5.94
C GLU A 49 -8.29 2.26 6.94
N SER A 50 -8.52 1.41 7.96
CA SER A 50 -7.53 1.03 8.97
C SER A 50 -6.66 -0.17 8.60
N SER A 51 -6.84 -0.77 7.41
CA SER A 51 -6.03 -1.92 6.99
C SER A 51 -4.57 -1.51 6.77
N ASP A 52 -3.66 -2.36 7.21
CA ASP A 52 -2.23 -2.21 6.93
C ASP A 52 -1.87 -2.66 5.51
N ILE A 53 -0.61 -2.47 5.13
CA ILE A 53 -0.04 -2.99 3.88
C ILE A 53 0.85 -4.18 4.23
N ASP A 54 0.49 -5.35 3.73
CA ASP A 54 1.19 -6.60 4.02
C ASP A 54 2.18 -6.95 2.89
N LEU A 55 3.47 -7.02 3.20
CA LEU A 55 4.55 -7.33 2.24
C LEU A 55 5.38 -8.52 2.70
N LEU A 56 5.70 -9.42 1.77
CA LEU A 56 6.78 -10.39 1.91
C LEU A 56 7.95 -9.91 1.06
N ILE A 57 9.15 -9.90 1.65
CA ILE A 57 10.38 -9.34 1.09
C ILE A 57 11.44 -10.45 1.04
#